data_AF-A0A3B5M4F8-F1
#
_entry.id   AF-A0A3B5M4F8-F1
#
_cell.length_a   1.000
_cell.length_b   1.000
_cell.length_c   1.000
_cell.angle_alpha   90.00
_cell.angle_beta   90.00
_cell.angle_gamma   90.00
#
_symmetry.space_group_name_H-M   'P 1'
#
loop_
_entity.id
_entity.type
_entity.pdbx_description
1 polymer ?
#
loop_
_entity_poly.entity_id
_entity_poly.type
_entity_poly.pdbx_seq_one_letter_code
_entity_poly.pdbx_strand_id
1 'polypeptide(L)'
;NIANIDKILLTFRIAGVIQVSYQNNRNQLQYAFNASDARKICQSLGLSIASKAQVKEALSRGLETCRFGWTDEQIAVIPRIHGLANCGQNQTGLLVWRASVTTRFDVFCFNESVTDNPLSDSEHANSVNSTLTTQSTSSSSTHPPSFTSPDEAKSNEVEPARFVGSAQTFAGCKRLSSEGNFIPVEGEFRVIT
;
A
#
# COMPACT_ATOMS: atom_id res chain seq x y z
N ASN A 1 8.92 -18.39 -6.31
CA ASN A 1 10.35 -18.34 -6.63
C ASN A 1 10.70 -16.89 -6.91
N ILE A 2 11.27 -16.17 -5.94
CA ILE A 2 11.58 -14.72 -6.05
C ILE A 2 13.03 -14.59 -6.51
N ALA A 3 13.26 -14.84 -7.80
CA ALA A 3 14.61 -14.88 -8.36
C ALA A 3 15.09 -13.45 -8.72
N ASN A 4 16.17 -12.99 -8.07
CA ASN A 4 16.71 -11.62 -8.06
C ASN A 4 15.89 -10.64 -7.19
N ILE A 5 16.20 -10.58 -5.90
CA ILE A 5 15.88 -9.42 -5.04
C ILE A 5 16.65 -8.19 -5.53
N ASP A 6 17.82 -8.39 -6.15
CA ASP A 6 18.72 -7.37 -6.71
C ASP A 6 18.13 -6.57 -7.89
N LYS A 7 16.93 -6.96 -8.35
CA LYS A 7 16.14 -6.28 -9.40
C LYS A 7 14.93 -5.52 -8.85
N ILE A 8 14.79 -5.45 -7.53
CA ILE A 8 13.77 -4.66 -6.85
C ILE A 8 14.28 -3.23 -6.71
N LEU A 9 13.52 -2.27 -7.22
CA LEU A 9 13.79 -0.84 -7.02
C LEU A 9 12.88 -0.29 -5.93
N LEU A 10 13.48 0.17 -4.83
CA LEU A 10 12.81 0.96 -3.80
C LEU A 10 12.83 2.43 -4.23
N THR A 11 11.65 3.04 -4.31
CA THR A 11 11.47 4.47 -4.65
C THR A 11 11.53 5.32 -3.37
N PHE A 12 11.45 6.64 -3.50
CA PHE A 12 11.36 7.58 -2.38
C PHE A 12 10.34 7.15 -1.32
N ARG A 13 10.70 7.37 -0.04
CA ARG A 13 9.85 7.05 1.12
C ARG A 13 9.13 8.32 1.59
N ILE A 14 7.81 8.28 1.70
CA ILE A 14 6.98 9.42 2.18
C ILE A 14 5.93 8.88 3.14
N ALA A 15 5.81 9.47 4.34
CA ALA A 15 4.91 9.02 5.41
C ALA A 15 4.96 7.50 5.66
N GLY A 16 6.17 6.92 5.73
CA GLY A 16 6.39 5.48 5.88
C GLY A 16 6.07 4.62 4.65
N VAL A 17 5.38 5.14 3.63
CA VAL A 17 5.05 4.44 2.38
C VAL A 17 6.23 4.47 1.40
N ILE A 18 6.40 3.36 0.69
CA ILE A 18 7.52 3.08 -0.21
C ILE A 18 6.97 2.40 -1.47
N GLN A 19 7.14 2.98 -2.67
CA GLN A 19 6.83 2.26 -3.90
C GLN A 19 7.96 1.29 -4.26
N VAL A 20 7.60 0.04 -4.49
CA VAL A 20 8.51 -1.07 -4.81
C VAL A 20 8.20 -1.56 -6.22
N SER A 21 9.15 -1.33 -7.13
CA SER A 21 9.08 -1.71 -8.55
C SER A 21 10.03 -2.89 -8.85
N TYR A 22 9.86 -3.53 -10.02
CA TYR A 22 10.82 -4.51 -10.54
C TYR A 22 11.47 -4.00 -11.83
N GLN A 23 12.75 -4.34 -12.03
CA GLN A 23 13.55 -3.98 -13.18
C GLN A 23 13.96 -5.23 -13.97
N ASN A 24 13.71 -5.26 -15.27
CA ASN A 24 14.06 -6.42 -16.11
C ASN A 24 15.56 -6.46 -16.48
N ASN A 25 15.99 -7.53 -17.17
CA ASN A 25 17.39 -7.74 -17.57
C ASN A 25 17.96 -6.68 -18.54
N ARG A 26 17.16 -5.70 -19.00
CA ARG A 26 17.57 -4.58 -19.86
C ARG A 26 17.54 -3.23 -19.11
N ASN A 27 17.50 -3.26 -17.78
CA ASN A 27 17.35 -2.11 -16.89
C ASN A 27 16.06 -1.28 -17.10
N GLN A 28 15.02 -1.88 -17.69
CA GLN A 28 13.71 -1.26 -17.89
C GLN A 28 12.75 -1.65 -16.75
N LEU A 29 12.01 -0.68 -16.21
CA LEU A 29 10.94 -0.92 -15.23
C LEU A 29 9.83 -1.78 -15.83
N GLN A 30 9.40 -2.80 -15.09
CA GLN A 30 8.38 -3.76 -15.50
C GLN A 30 7.40 -4.04 -14.36
N TYR A 31 6.12 -4.15 -14.68
CA TYR A 31 5.11 -4.62 -13.73
C TYR A 31 5.26 -6.13 -13.50
N ALA A 32 5.59 -6.54 -12.27
CA ALA A 32 5.94 -7.91 -11.95
C ALA A 32 5.00 -8.60 -10.94
N PHE A 33 4.39 -7.85 -10.02
CA PHE A 33 3.75 -8.42 -8.83
C PHE A 33 2.23 -8.55 -9.02
N ASN A 34 1.69 -9.76 -8.83
CA ASN A 34 0.26 -9.96 -8.57
C ASN A 34 -0.07 -9.61 -7.11
N ALA A 35 -1.35 -9.50 -6.73
CA ALA A 35 -1.74 -9.06 -5.39
C ALA A 35 -1.21 -9.96 -4.25
N SER A 36 -0.95 -11.25 -4.49
CA SER A 36 -0.35 -12.14 -3.48
C SER A 36 1.17 -11.95 -3.39
N ASP A 37 1.85 -11.79 -4.51
CA ASP A 37 3.31 -11.63 -4.56
C ASP A 37 3.73 -10.21 -4.16
N ALA A 38 2.85 -9.23 -4.34
CA ALA A 38 2.96 -7.88 -3.79
C ALA A 38 3.06 -7.88 -2.25
N ARG A 39 2.20 -8.65 -1.56
CA ARG A 39 2.29 -8.79 -0.09
C ARG A 39 3.59 -9.51 0.31
N LYS A 40 3.96 -10.59 -0.39
CA LYS A 40 5.19 -11.36 -0.11
C LYS A 40 6.45 -10.53 -0.33
N ILE A 41 6.50 -9.67 -1.34
CA ILE A 41 7.71 -8.89 -1.64
C ILE A 41 7.97 -7.83 -0.56
N CYS A 42 6.93 -7.13 -0.07
CA CYS A 42 7.05 -6.27 1.11
C CYS A 42 7.56 -7.06 2.32
N GLN A 43 6.95 -8.20 2.63
CA GLN A 43 7.36 -9.05 3.76
C GLN A 43 8.83 -9.51 3.64
N SER A 44 9.30 -9.86 2.44
CA SER A 44 10.70 -10.23 2.20
C SER A 44 11.71 -9.07 2.36
N LEU A 45 11.22 -7.83 2.36
CA LEU A 45 11.99 -6.61 2.59
C LEU A 45 11.90 -6.11 4.04
N GLY A 46 11.24 -6.86 4.94
CA GLY A 46 10.99 -6.43 6.33
C GLY A 46 9.90 -5.36 6.45
N LEU A 47 8.96 -5.29 5.51
CA LEU A 47 7.90 -4.28 5.43
C LEU A 47 6.52 -4.94 5.40
N SER A 48 5.48 -4.23 5.84
CA SER A 48 4.11 -4.58 5.51
C SER A 48 3.73 -4.03 4.13
N ILE A 49 2.63 -4.52 3.55
CA ILE A 49 2.01 -3.91 2.36
C ILE A 49 1.12 -2.76 2.83
N ALA A 50 1.23 -1.60 2.18
CA ALA A 50 0.52 -0.40 2.59
C ALA A 50 -0.99 -0.54 2.33
N SER A 51 -1.82 -0.14 3.28
CA SER A 51 -3.23 0.11 3.05
C SER A 51 -3.43 1.35 2.16
N LYS A 52 -4.56 1.42 1.46
CA LYS A 52 -4.99 2.62 0.72
C LYS A 52 -5.07 3.86 1.62
N ALA A 53 -5.31 3.69 2.93
CA ALA A 53 -5.30 4.80 3.89
C ALA A 53 -3.88 5.39 4.07
N GLN A 54 -2.86 4.54 4.26
CA GLN A 54 -1.46 4.97 4.34
C GLN A 54 -0.99 5.60 3.02
N VAL A 55 -1.35 5.03 1.86
CA VAL A 55 -1.01 5.64 0.55
C VAL A 55 -1.70 7.00 0.36
N LYS A 56 -2.91 7.19 0.89
CA LYS A 56 -3.61 8.50 0.87
C LYS A 56 -2.93 9.53 1.77
N GLU A 57 -2.41 9.12 2.93
CA GLU A 57 -1.66 10.02 3.80
C GLU A 57 -0.28 10.36 3.22
N ALA A 58 0.42 9.40 2.64
CA ALA A 58 1.66 9.69 1.91
C ALA A 58 1.41 10.67 0.75
N LEU A 59 0.30 10.55 0.04
CA LEU A 59 -0.12 11.50 -1.00
C LEU A 59 -0.37 12.92 -0.42
N SER A 60 -0.95 13.04 0.77
CA SER A 60 -1.13 14.34 1.44
C SER A 60 0.21 15.02 1.74
N ARG A 61 1.25 14.21 2.02
CA ARG A 61 2.64 14.64 2.28
C ARG A 61 3.56 14.60 1.04
N GLY A 62 3.03 14.52 -0.18
CA GLY A 62 3.79 14.70 -1.43
C GLY A 62 4.04 13.43 -2.28
N LEU A 63 3.52 12.26 -1.91
CA LEU A 63 3.66 11.05 -2.73
C LEU A 63 2.86 11.15 -4.03
N GLU A 64 3.57 11.23 -5.15
CA GLU A 64 3.02 11.15 -6.49
C GLU A 64 3.81 10.11 -7.30
N THR A 65 3.12 9.30 -8.11
CA THR A 65 3.75 8.39 -9.07
C THR A 65 2.96 8.30 -10.36
N CYS A 66 3.52 7.64 -11.37
CA CYS A 66 2.85 7.35 -12.63
C CYS A 66 2.73 5.86 -12.94
N ARG A 67 2.73 5.02 -11.90
CA ARG A 67 2.58 3.58 -12.02
C ARG A 67 1.57 3.05 -11.02
N PHE A 68 0.81 2.03 -11.42
CA PHE A 68 -0.10 1.32 -10.54
C PHE A 68 0.68 0.53 -9.50
N GLY A 69 0.33 0.68 -8.23
CA GLY A 69 0.83 -0.15 -7.14
C GLY A 69 -0.31 -0.82 -6.36
N TRP A 70 -0.13 -2.08 -5.99
CA TRP A 70 -1.04 -2.81 -5.10
C TRP A 70 -1.04 -2.22 -3.67
N THR A 71 -2.21 -2.26 -3.02
CA THR A 71 -2.41 -2.03 -1.58
C THR A 71 -2.90 -3.31 -0.88
N ASP A 72 -2.88 -3.34 0.46
CA ASP A 72 -3.27 -4.52 1.25
C ASP A 72 -4.72 -4.98 0.96
N GLU A 73 -5.63 -4.05 0.66
CA GLU A 73 -7.01 -4.33 0.28
C GLU A 73 -7.18 -5.04 -1.09
N GLN A 74 -6.08 -5.48 -1.71
CA GLN A 74 -6.04 -6.13 -3.03
C GLN A 74 -6.63 -5.24 -4.13
N ILE A 75 -6.33 -3.94 -4.04
CA ILE A 75 -6.73 -2.89 -4.98
C ILE A 75 -5.46 -2.25 -5.52
N ALA A 76 -5.44 -1.91 -6.81
CA ALA A 76 -4.36 -1.12 -7.39
C ALA A 76 -4.70 0.36 -7.29
N VAL A 77 -3.71 1.21 -7.03
CA VAL A 77 -3.90 2.66 -6.95
C VAL A 77 -2.80 3.44 -7.67
N ILE A 78 -3.11 4.68 -8.04
CA ILE A 78 -2.12 5.69 -8.43
C ILE A 78 -2.39 6.97 -7.61
N PRO A 79 -1.50 7.36 -6.68
CA PRO A 79 -1.54 8.69 -6.08
C PRO A 79 -1.07 9.76 -7.08
N ARG A 80 -1.92 10.76 -7.32
CA ARG A 80 -1.66 11.93 -8.19
C ARG A 80 -1.93 13.24 -7.45
N ILE A 81 -0.97 14.15 -7.48
CA ILE A 81 -1.08 15.55 -7.05
C ILE A 81 -1.40 16.42 -8.27
N HIS A 82 -0.74 16.16 -9.39
CA HIS A 82 -0.89 16.86 -10.66
C HIS A 82 -1.63 15.97 -11.67
N GLY A 83 -2.68 16.49 -12.29
CA GLY A 83 -3.38 15.80 -13.37
C GLY A 83 -2.53 15.79 -14.65
N LEU A 84 -2.33 14.61 -15.25
CA LEU A 84 -1.69 14.48 -16.57
C LEU A 84 -2.52 13.56 -17.48
N ALA A 85 -2.58 13.86 -18.77
CA ALA A 85 -3.43 13.11 -19.71
C ALA A 85 -3.00 11.64 -19.85
N ASN A 86 -1.68 11.40 -19.90
CA ASN A 86 -1.07 10.07 -19.91
C ASN A 86 -1.02 9.40 -18.53
N CYS A 87 -1.40 10.08 -17.45
CA CYS A 87 -1.21 9.60 -16.08
C CYS A 87 -2.41 9.91 -15.18
N GLY A 88 -3.30 8.92 -15.03
CA GLY A 88 -4.54 9.12 -14.27
C GLY A 88 -5.60 9.94 -15.01
N GLN A 89 -5.50 10.11 -16.33
CA GLN A 89 -6.51 10.77 -17.18
C GLN A 89 -6.87 12.19 -16.71
N ASN A 90 -5.85 13.00 -16.36
CA ASN A 90 -5.97 14.33 -15.75
C ASN A 90 -6.64 14.38 -14.36
N GLN A 91 -6.94 13.25 -13.73
CA GLN A 91 -7.48 13.22 -12.36
C GLN A 91 -6.37 13.37 -11.30
N THR A 92 -6.75 13.89 -10.14
CA THR A 92 -5.91 14.03 -8.94
C THR A 92 -6.53 13.31 -7.75
N GLY A 93 -5.77 13.18 -6.66
CA GLY A 93 -6.13 12.34 -5.52
C GLY A 93 -5.58 10.92 -5.65
N LEU A 94 -6.12 10.01 -4.83
CA LEU A 94 -5.74 8.59 -4.85
C LEU A 94 -6.67 7.83 -5.80
N LEU A 95 -6.22 7.64 -7.04
CA LEU A 95 -7.02 7.04 -8.10
C LEU A 95 -7.10 5.52 -7.89
N VAL A 96 -8.31 4.97 -7.79
CA VAL A 96 -8.57 3.57 -7.44
C VAL A 96 -8.86 2.75 -8.70
N TRP A 97 -8.11 1.66 -8.87
CA TRP A 97 -8.22 0.75 -10.01
C TRP A 97 -8.49 -0.69 -9.56
N ARG A 98 -9.67 -1.20 -9.93
CA ARG A 98 -10.12 -2.57 -9.60
C ARG A 98 -9.73 -3.55 -10.70
N ALA A 99 -8.48 -3.99 -10.69
CA ALA A 99 -7.99 -5.05 -11.57
C ALA A 99 -8.30 -6.46 -11.02
N SER A 100 -8.03 -7.49 -11.83
CA SER A 100 -7.90 -8.85 -11.33
C SER A 100 -6.71 -8.96 -10.37
N VAL A 101 -6.85 -9.75 -9.30
CA VAL A 101 -5.75 -10.05 -8.36
C VAL A 101 -4.55 -10.72 -9.04
N THR A 102 -4.73 -11.29 -10.25
CA THR A 102 -3.67 -11.88 -11.08
C THR A 102 -2.93 -10.87 -11.98
N THR A 103 -3.48 -9.66 -12.17
CA THR A 103 -2.82 -8.59 -12.94
C THR A 103 -1.51 -8.20 -12.27
N ARG A 104 -0.47 -7.92 -13.08
CA ARG A 104 0.83 -7.50 -12.55
C ARG A 104 0.91 -5.99 -12.46
N PHE A 105 1.39 -5.50 -11.33
CA PHE A 105 1.66 -4.09 -11.03
C PHE A 105 2.96 -3.96 -10.19
N ASP A 106 3.24 -2.76 -9.70
CA ASP A 106 4.17 -2.52 -8.60
C ASP A 106 3.44 -2.79 -7.26
N VAL A 107 4.06 -2.47 -6.12
CA VAL A 107 3.39 -2.47 -4.81
C VAL A 107 3.78 -1.25 -3.98
N PHE A 108 2.86 -0.74 -3.16
CA PHE A 108 3.19 0.16 -2.06
C PHE A 108 3.43 -0.66 -0.79
N CYS A 109 4.64 -0.62 -0.26
CA CYS A 109 4.96 -1.17 1.05
C CYS A 109 4.94 -0.07 2.12
N PHE A 110 4.83 -0.43 3.39
CA PHE A 110 4.82 0.49 4.53
C PHE A 110 5.86 0.05 5.57
N ASN A 111 6.55 1.01 6.18
CA ASN A 111 7.46 0.79 7.29
C ASN A 111 6.84 1.25 8.61
N GLU A 112 6.37 0.29 9.42
CA GLU A 112 5.64 0.55 10.68
C GLU A 112 6.48 1.26 11.75
N SER A 113 7.81 1.15 11.67
CA SER A 113 8.75 1.90 12.51
C SER A 113 8.80 3.42 12.23
N VAL A 114 8.10 3.90 11.19
CA VAL A 114 7.96 5.34 10.88
C VAL A 114 6.57 5.84 11.30
N THR A 115 6.22 5.63 12.56
CA THR A 115 4.99 6.16 13.18
C THR A 115 5.30 7.42 14.01
N ASP A 116 5.34 8.56 13.31
CA ASP A 116 5.36 9.95 13.81
C ASP A 116 5.95 10.19 15.22
N ASN A 117 7.26 9.95 15.38
CA ASN A 117 8.06 10.61 16.42
C ASN A 117 8.92 11.70 15.75
N PRO A 118 8.49 12.98 15.71
CA PRO A 118 9.37 14.05 15.26
C PRO A 118 10.56 14.15 16.22
N LEU A 119 11.77 14.37 15.67
CA LEU A 119 13.08 14.09 16.31
C LEU A 119 13.44 12.58 16.34
N SER A 120 13.79 12.05 15.17
CA SER A 120 14.61 10.83 15.04
C SER A 120 15.48 10.87 13.78
N ASP A 121 16.07 12.03 13.48
CA ASP A 121 17.27 12.05 12.62
C ASP A 121 18.39 11.37 13.40
N SER A 122 18.74 10.17 12.99
CA SER A 122 19.86 9.42 13.53
C SER A 122 20.43 8.55 12.42
N GLU A 123 21.45 9.12 11.79
CA GLU A 123 22.35 8.45 10.85
C GLU A 123 23.12 7.32 11.55
N HIS A 124 24.05 6.69 10.81
CA HIS A 124 24.99 5.66 11.27
C HIS A 124 24.46 4.22 11.32
N ALA A 125 24.49 3.55 10.16
CA ALA A 125 25.14 2.24 10.09
C ALA A 125 25.66 1.95 8.67
N ASN A 126 26.97 2.05 8.46
CA ASN A 126 27.78 0.99 7.85
C ASN A 126 29.27 1.37 7.79
N SER A 127 30.04 0.89 8.77
CA SER A 127 31.50 0.86 8.69
C SER A 127 32.04 -0.39 9.37
N VAL A 128 32.41 -1.37 8.54
CA VAL A 128 33.40 -2.46 8.73
C VAL A 128 33.29 -3.42 9.92
N ASN A 129 33.33 -4.72 9.60
CA ASN A 129 33.40 -5.90 10.47
C ASN A 129 34.34 -5.84 11.71
N SER A 130 33.98 -6.55 12.78
CA SER A 130 34.82 -7.62 13.37
C SER A 130 34.11 -8.54 14.40
N THR A 131 33.79 -9.77 13.96
CA THR A 131 34.17 -11.08 14.57
C THR A 131 34.21 -11.29 16.11
N LEU A 132 33.28 -12.13 16.62
CA LEU A 132 33.29 -12.96 17.87
C LEU A 132 33.52 -12.25 19.25
N THR A 133 32.85 -12.63 20.35
CA THR A 133 32.90 -13.97 20.98
C THR A 133 31.73 -14.27 21.94
N THR A 134 31.35 -15.55 21.99
CA THR A 134 30.53 -16.33 22.94
C THR A 134 30.42 -15.87 24.41
N GLN A 135 29.18 -15.85 24.94
CA GLN A 135 28.79 -16.65 26.12
C GLN A 135 27.27 -16.77 26.32
N SER A 136 26.85 -17.87 26.95
CA SER A 136 25.45 -18.26 27.12
C SER A 136 25.06 -18.30 28.60
N THR A 137 23.84 -17.88 28.93
CA THR A 137 23.18 -18.25 30.21
C THR A 137 21.73 -18.58 29.95
N SER A 138 21.25 -19.73 30.47
CA SER A 138 19.89 -20.21 30.32
C SER A 138 19.11 -20.12 31.64
N SER A 139 17.87 -19.67 31.59
CA SER A 139 16.92 -19.76 32.71
C SER A 139 15.49 -19.88 32.21
N SER A 140 15.01 -21.12 32.11
CA SER A 140 13.61 -21.48 31.83
C SER A 140 12.73 -21.27 33.06
N SER A 141 11.42 -20.98 32.88
CA SER A 141 10.26 -21.33 33.76
C SER A 141 9.12 -20.29 33.66
N THR A 142 7.82 -20.57 33.89
CA THR A 142 6.97 -21.69 33.39
C THR A 142 5.48 -21.27 33.49
N HIS A 143 4.63 -21.86 32.62
CA HIS A 143 3.17 -22.00 32.72
C HIS A 143 2.22 -20.78 32.55
N PRO A 144 0.93 -21.01 32.20
CA PRO A 144 0.04 -20.02 31.59
C PRO A 144 -1.32 -19.88 32.35
N PRO A 145 -2.50 -19.89 31.70
CA PRO A 145 -3.32 -18.71 31.43
C PRO A 145 -4.60 -18.64 32.27
N SER A 146 -5.34 -17.52 32.19
CA SER A 146 -6.77 -17.48 32.51
C SER A 146 -7.53 -16.48 31.65
N PHE A 147 -8.68 -16.92 31.11
CA PHE A 147 -9.75 -16.07 30.59
C PHE A 147 -10.59 -15.53 31.77
N THR A 148 -11.29 -14.41 31.58
CA THR A 148 -12.69 -14.19 32.06
C THR A 148 -13.21 -12.89 31.45
N SER A 149 -14.25 -12.97 30.63
CA SER A 149 -15.21 -11.88 30.45
C SER A 149 -16.34 -12.05 31.47
N PRO A 150 -16.96 -10.96 31.91
CA PRO A 150 -18.42 -10.96 32.03
C PRO A 150 -19.06 -9.90 31.13
N ASP A 151 -20.09 -10.30 30.40
CA ASP A 151 -21.14 -9.38 29.96
C ASP A 151 -21.85 -8.79 31.19
N GLU A 152 -22.31 -7.53 31.09
CA GLU A 152 -23.62 -7.19 31.67
C GLU A 152 -24.29 -6.10 30.82
N ALA A 153 -25.53 -6.35 30.43
CA ALA A 153 -26.32 -5.44 29.60
C ALA A 153 -27.15 -4.48 30.46
N LYS A 154 -27.40 -3.27 29.96
CA LYS A 154 -28.42 -2.38 30.54
C LYS A 154 -29.30 -1.74 29.47
N SER A 155 -30.57 -2.14 29.47
CA SER A 155 -31.65 -1.55 28.67
C SER A 155 -32.13 -0.22 29.28
N ASN A 156 -32.71 0.67 28.45
CA ASN A 156 -33.98 1.38 28.74
C ASN A 156 -34.46 2.25 27.54
N GLU A 157 -35.77 2.45 27.46
CA GLU A 157 -36.56 3.22 26.46
C GLU A 157 -37.78 3.87 27.17
N VAL A 158 -38.67 4.74 26.64
CA VAL A 158 -39.03 5.23 25.27
C VAL A 158 -39.38 6.77 25.39
N GLU A 159 -39.99 7.56 24.50
CA GLU A 159 -40.67 7.37 23.19
C GLU A 159 -40.10 8.27 22.05
N PRO A 160 -40.69 9.35 21.46
CA PRO A 160 -40.41 9.66 20.05
C PRO A 160 -39.87 11.07 19.74
N ALA A 161 -39.53 11.27 18.46
CA ALA A 161 -39.84 12.50 17.73
C ALA A 161 -40.49 12.13 16.39
N ARG A 162 -41.51 12.88 15.93
CA ARG A 162 -42.31 12.53 14.74
C ARG A 162 -41.87 13.30 13.49
N PHE A 163 -41.67 12.54 12.41
CA PHE A 163 -42.24 12.78 11.06
C PHE A 163 -42.03 14.16 10.39
N VAL A 164 -41.19 14.20 9.35
CA VAL A 164 -41.57 14.68 8.00
C VAL A 164 -40.83 13.80 6.98
N GLY A 165 -41.52 13.35 5.93
CA GLY A 165 -40.91 12.60 4.82
C GLY A 165 -40.71 13.45 3.56
N SER A 166 -39.75 13.08 2.71
CA SER A 166 -39.68 13.53 1.32
C SER A 166 -38.90 12.52 0.48
N ALA A 167 -39.64 11.70 -0.27
CA ALA A 167 -39.05 10.86 -1.31
C ALA A 167 -38.86 11.72 -2.57
N GLN A 168 -37.63 11.79 -3.10
CA GLN A 168 -37.37 12.37 -4.42
C GLN A 168 -36.85 11.29 -5.37
N THR A 169 -37.77 10.81 -6.21
CA THR A 169 -37.51 9.79 -7.22
C THR A 169 -36.74 10.41 -8.38
N PHE A 170 -35.43 10.14 -8.48
CA PHE A 170 -34.66 10.47 -9.68
C PHE A 170 -34.51 9.23 -10.57
N ALA A 171 -35.11 9.32 -11.76
CA ALA A 171 -35.16 8.22 -12.72
C ALA A 171 -33.83 8.04 -13.47
N GLY A 172 -33.53 6.78 -13.81
CA GLY A 172 -32.25 6.27 -14.27
C GLY A 172 -31.45 7.10 -15.30
N CYS A 173 -30.16 7.26 -15.01
CA CYS A 173 -29.13 7.12 -16.03
C CYS A 173 -28.72 5.65 -16.15
N LYS A 174 -28.45 5.19 -17.38
CA LYS A 174 -28.31 3.75 -17.70
C LYS A 174 -27.02 3.15 -17.15
N ARG A 175 -27.05 1.82 -16.88
CA ARG A 175 -25.83 1.00 -16.88
C ARG A 175 -25.12 1.21 -18.23
N LEU A 176 -23.88 1.69 -18.20
CA LEU A 176 -22.96 1.45 -19.31
C LEU A 176 -22.16 0.19 -18.97
N SER A 177 -22.51 -0.92 -19.61
CA SER A 177 -21.63 -2.08 -19.64
C SER A 177 -20.55 -1.80 -20.66
N SER A 178 -19.29 -1.79 -20.22
CA SER A 178 -18.13 -1.78 -21.12
C SER A 178 -17.02 -2.59 -20.48
N GLU A 179 -16.79 -3.79 -21.00
CA GLU A 179 -15.64 -4.63 -20.65
C GLU A 179 -14.36 -4.03 -21.25
N GLY A 180 -13.91 -2.93 -20.64
CA GLY A 180 -12.70 -2.22 -21.02
C GLY A 180 -11.45 -2.96 -20.55
N ASN A 181 -11.13 -4.10 -21.16
CA ASN A 181 -9.87 -4.81 -20.95
C ASN A 181 -8.70 -4.03 -21.56
N PHE A 182 -8.31 -2.95 -20.88
CA PHE A 182 -7.32 -2.00 -21.38
C PHE A 182 -5.90 -2.48 -21.10
N ILE A 183 -5.14 -2.69 -22.17
CA ILE A 183 -3.75 -3.14 -22.11
C ILE A 183 -2.89 -1.98 -21.55
N PRO A 184 -1.98 -2.22 -20.59
CA PRO A 184 -1.02 -1.21 -20.18
C PRO A 184 -0.09 -0.91 -21.36
N VAL A 185 -0.16 0.30 -21.89
CA VAL A 185 0.81 0.79 -22.88
C VAL A 185 2.18 0.91 -22.21
N GLU A 186 3.20 0.21 -22.72
CA GLU A 186 4.57 0.43 -22.24
C GLU A 186 5.03 1.81 -22.72
N GLY A 187 5.24 2.72 -21.76
CA GLY A 187 5.76 4.05 -22.03
C GLY A 187 7.24 3.99 -22.40
N GLU A 188 7.55 3.99 -23.70
CA GLU A 188 8.91 4.13 -24.21
C GLU A 188 9.48 5.48 -23.76
N PHE A 189 10.44 5.46 -22.83
CA PHE A 189 10.97 6.66 -22.17
C PHE A 189 12.00 7.36 -23.09
N ARG A 190 11.50 7.98 -24.17
CA ARG A 190 12.34 8.81 -25.05
C ARG A 190 12.73 10.12 -24.36
N VAL A 191 13.94 10.13 -23.81
CA VAL A 191 14.69 11.36 -23.57
C VAL A 191 14.86 12.06 -24.92
N ILE A 192 14.35 13.28 -25.02
CA ILE A 192 14.67 14.20 -26.13
C ILE A 192 15.69 15.19 -25.56
N THR A 193 16.80 15.35 -26.28
CA THR A 193 17.89 16.28 -25.99
C THR A 193 17.92 17.37 -27.05
#